data_AF-A0A151AAY4-F1
#
_entry.id   AF-A0A151AAY4-F1
#
_cell.length_a   1.000
_cell.length_b   1.000
_cell.length_c   1.000
_cell.angle_alpha   90.00
_cell.angle_beta   90.00
_cell.angle_gamma   90.00
#
_symmetry.space_group_name_H-M   'P 1'
#
loop_
_entity.id
_entity.type
_entity.pdbx_description
1 polymer ?
#
loop_
_entity_poly.entity_id
_entity_poly.type
_entity_poly.pdbx_seq_one_letter_code
_entity_poly.pdbx_strand_id
1 'polypeptide(L)'
;MTQSHLHRRHVLKSAGVSLSALTLGSSLAAGESTQRFIVDSKSLRNEDDVEIIHDLSPVNLLVVQATEEQLSGSRAEFTPDMRMARDPYQPVRQETIDYPEEGDDLYRYQWDKQDQGIPEAHDITRGEGTRVAIIDSGIAAGHPDLDGQVDLELSKSFATDEYGIGEPYGGAHGTHVAGIVAANDQTEGGVIGSAPGTDLIDLRVFDATLNSRGREELPPEYWGETWMGSVIAALVYAAEIGCDAVNLSLGWTWNMREEGWGTFWGKVHQRVGNYARRQGTLHTHASGNWGESLQFNRDETDSSQTAGGITTSATGPHGFDPDTGEYEEPPHSPATYTTHGVGAIDIAAPGGKGGEFKHDDVVNTVAYPQFAEDGTYLGAEYGYDWFAGTSMAAPQVAGAAALVKGNNQSYNSNQVRNSLLKTAVIPDEYAKKYYGRGGYLDTLAALQE
;
A
#
# COMPACT_ATOMS: atom_id res chain seq x y z
N MET A 1 -46.92 -7.34 8.41
CA MET A 1 -46.93 -8.81 8.20
C MET A 1 -46.39 -9.00 6.79
N THR A 2 -45.22 -9.56 6.51
CA THR A 2 -44.49 -10.65 7.18
C THR A 2 -43.02 -10.50 6.79
N GLN A 3 -42.13 -10.39 7.79
CA GLN A 3 -40.68 -10.47 7.60
C GLN A 3 -40.32 -11.92 7.24
N SER A 4 -39.55 -12.09 6.17
CA SER A 4 -38.88 -13.34 5.82
C SER A 4 -37.41 -13.19 6.19
N HIS A 5 -37.07 -13.59 7.41
CA HIS A 5 -35.68 -13.80 7.84
C HIS A 5 -35.09 -14.99 7.08
N LEU A 6 -34.26 -14.72 6.08
CA LEU A 6 -33.37 -15.72 5.48
C LEU A 6 -31.98 -15.56 6.08
N HIS A 7 -31.72 -16.31 7.15
CA HIS A 7 -30.36 -16.66 7.54
C HIS A 7 -29.73 -17.50 6.43
N ARG A 8 -28.87 -16.90 5.60
CA ARG A 8 -27.89 -17.64 4.80
C ARG A 8 -26.54 -17.59 5.49
N ARG A 9 -26.14 -18.72 6.06
CA ARG A 9 -24.75 -19.06 6.35
C ARG A 9 -24.00 -19.05 5.02
N HIS A 10 -23.21 -18.01 4.76
CA HIS A 10 -22.09 -18.15 3.84
C HIS A 10 -20.95 -18.81 4.63
N VAL A 11 -20.70 -20.06 4.30
CA VAL A 11 -19.44 -20.74 4.62
C VAL A 11 -18.40 -20.06 3.73
N LEU A 12 -17.48 -19.33 4.38
CA LEU A 12 -16.27 -18.78 3.78
C LEU A 12 -15.55 -19.88 3.00
N LYS A 13 -15.51 -19.75 1.68
CA LYS A 13 -14.35 -20.16 0.91
C LYS A 13 -13.45 -18.95 0.96
N SER A 14 -12.42 -19.05 1.79
CA SER A 14 -11.24 -18.22 1.73
C SER A 14 -10.83 -17.99 0.27
N ALA A 15 -10.36 -16.78 -0.02
CA ALA A 15 -9.50 -16.56 -1.18
C ALA A 15 -8.31 -17.50 -1.00
N GLY A 16 -8.43 -18.70 -1.57
CA GLY A 16 -7.41 -19.72 -1.45
C GLY A 16 -6.20 -19.24 -2.22
N VAL A 17 -5.04 -19.23 -1.56
CA VAL A 17 -3.73 -19.23 -2.19
C VAL A 17 -3.78 -20.23 -3.35
N SER A 18 -3.70 -19.72 -4.57
CA SER A 18 -3.53 -20.56 -5.75
C SER A 18 -2.09 -21.08 -5.72
N LEU A 19 -1.89 -22.21 -5.02
CA LEU A 19 -0.81 -23.14 -5.30
C LEU A 19 -1.08 -23.74 -6.69
N SER A 20 -0.83 -22.94 -7.73
CA SER A 20 -0.86 -23.39 -9.11
C SER A 20 0.32 -24.33 -9.33
N ALA A 21 0.10 -25.62 -9.03
CA ALA A 21 0.96 -26.68 -9.52
C ALA A 21 0.91 -26.65 -11.05
N LEU A 22 1.98 -26.17 -11.67
CA LEU A 22 2.23 -26.27 -13.11
C LEU A 22 2.11 -27.73 -13.54
N THR A 23 0.98 -28.08 -14.16
CA THR A 23 0.83 -29.35 -14.88
C THR A 23 1.32 -29.15 -16.31
N LEU A 24 2.64 -29.14 -16.49
CA LEU A 24 3.25 -29.26 -17.81
C LEU A 24 3.23 -30.73 -18.24
N GLY A 25 2.21 -31.09 -19.00
CA GLY A 25 2.17 -32.35 -19.74
C GLY A 25 3.13 -32.33 -20.92
N SER A 26 4.36 -32.76 -20.72
CA SER A 26 5.12 -33.57 -21.69
C SER A 26 6.40 -34.09 -21.04
N SER A 27 6.64 -35.39 -21.20
CA SER A 27 7.72 -36.14 -20.57
C SER A 27 9.11 -35.58 -20.88
N LEU A 28 9.72 -34.93 -19.89
CA LEU A 28 11.14 -34.59 -19.83
C LEU A 28 11.64 -34.97 -18.42
N ALA A 29 12.90 -35.37 -18.33
CA ALA A 29 13.52 -35.96 -17.15
C ALA A 29 13.17 -35.23 -15.83
N ALA A 30 12.93 -35.99 -14.77
CA ALA A 30 12.76 -35.48 -13.40
C ALA A 30 14.08 -34.86 -12.90
N GLY A 31 14.39 -33.65 -13.36
CA GLY A 31 15.28 -32.73 -12.67
C GLY A 31 14.45 -32.01 -11.60
N GLU A 32 14.99 -31.89 -10.39
CA GLU A 32 14.33 -31.13 -9.32
C GLU A 32 14.05 -29.69 -9.80
N SER A 33 12.79 -29.27 -9.79
CA SER A 33 12.44 -27.90 -10.14
C SER A 33 12.84 -26.96 -9.01
N THR A 34 13.73 -26.01 -9.30
CA THR A 34 14.05 -24.91 -8.37
C THR A 34 12.83 -24.00 -8.17
N GLN A 35 12.66 -23.44 -6.98
CA GLN A 35 11.63 -22.45 -6.64
C GLN A 35 12.21 -21.31 -5.76
N ARG A 36 11.43 -20.25 -5.55
CA ARG A 36 11.80 -19.14 -4.65
C ARG A 36 11.56 -19.52 -3.19
N PHE A 37 12.51 -19.20 -2.33
CA PHE A 37 12.43 -19.40 -0.90
C PHE A 37 12.88 -18.16 -0.14
N ILE A 38 12.30 -17.94 1.04
CA ILE A 38 12.90 -17.07 2.06
C ILE A 38 13.65 -17.94 3.06
N VAL A 39 14.89 -17.57 3.33
CA VAL A 39 15.83 -18.35 4.14
C VAL A 39 16.37 -17.48 5.28
N ASP A 40 16.47 -18.03 6.50
CA ASP A 40 17.26 -17.42 7.56
C ASP A 40 18.76 -17.60 7.24
N SER A 41 19.44 -16.52 6.88
CA SER A 41 20.82 -16.59 6.39
C SER A 41 21.80 -17.13 7.44
N LYS A 42 21.50 -17.00 8.74
CA LYS A 42 22.36 -17.56 9.80
C LYS A 42 22.33 -19.08 9.86
N SER A 43 21.28 -19.69 9.33
CA SER A 43 21.11 -21.13 9.28
C SER A 43 21.72 -21.76 8.02
N LEU A 44 21.96 -20.94 6.99
CA LEU A 44 22.55 -21.36 5.73
C LEU A 44 24.06 -21.54 5.89
N ARG A 45 24.55 -22.75 5.59
CA ARG A 45 25.98 -23.09 5.77
C ARG A 45 26.88 -22.67 4.62
N ASN A 46 26.32 -22.61 3.42
CA ASN A 46 27.04 -22.26 2.20
C ASN A 46 26.08 -21.51 1.27
N GLU A 47 26.37 -20.23 1.02
CA GLU A 47 25.60 -19.39 0.11
C GLU A 47 25.93 -19.67 -1.37
N ASP A 48 27.10 -20.24 -1.66
CA ASP A 48 27.54 -20.53 -3.04
C ASP A 48 26.68 -21.60 -3.75
N ASP A 49 25.85 -22.33 -2.99
CA ASP A 49 25.01 -23.42 -3.48
C ASP A 49 23.60 -22.96 -3.92
N VAL A 50 23.27 -21.67 -3.74
CA VAL A 50 21.95 -21.10 -4.06
C VAL A 50 22.09 -19.81 -4.87
N GLU A 51 21.12 -19.52 -5.73
CA GLU A 51 21.06 -18.24 -6.44
C GLU A 51 20.34 -17.21 -5.55
N ILE A 52 21.04 -16.14 -5.15
CA ILE A 52 20.47 -15.07 -4.34
C ILE A 52 19.71 -14.11 -5.25
N ILE A 53 18.40 -13.97 -5.00
CA ILE A 53 17.53 -13.00 -5.68
C ILE A 53 17.53 -11.67 -4.94
N HIS A 54 17.37 -11.71 -3.61
CA HIS A 54 17.46 -10.53 -2.75
C HIS A 54 18.33 -10.83 -1.54
N ASP A 55 19.38 -10.03 -1.36
CA ASP A 55 20.19 -10.02 -0.16
C ASP A 55 19.54 -9.11 0.89
N LEU A 56 19.10 -9.71 2.00
CA LEU A 56 18.49 -9.03 3.13
C LEU A 56 19.34 -9.25 4.41
N SER A 57 20.66 -9.28 4.24
CA SER A 57 21.64 -9.44 5.32
C SER A 57 21.43 -8.55 6.55
N PRO A 58 20.99 -7.27 6.46
CA PRO A 58 20.69 -6.46 7.65
C PRO A 58 19.63 -7.07 8.58
N VAL A 59 18.76 -7.91 8.04
CA VAL A 59 17.76 -8.69 8.78
C VAL A 59 18.07 -10.19 8.79
N ASN A 60 19.27 -10.61 8.40
CA ASN A 60 19.68 -12.02 8.35
C ASN A 60 18.68 -12.89 7.57
N LEU A 61 18.23 -12.39 6.42
CA LEU A 61 17.36 -13.14 5.51
C LEU A 61 17.99 -13.12 4.12
N LEU A 62 17.66 -14.12 3.31
CA LEU A 62 17.90 -14.12 1.87
C LEU A 62 16.59 -14.55 1.18
N VAL A 63 16.33 -13.97 0.02
CA VAL A 63 15.39 -14.54 -0.95
C VAL A 63 16.22 -15.23 -2.02
N VAL A 64 16.01 -16.52 -2.22
CA VAL A 64 16.85 -17.36 -3.09
C VAL A 64 16.04 -18.20 -4.06
N GLN A 65 16.63 -18.52 -5.20
CA GLN A 65 16.19 -19.57 -6.10
C GLN A 65 17.00 -20.85 -5.79
N ALA A 66 16.32 -21.91 -5.37
CA ALA A 66 16.96 -23.17 -4.96
C ALA A 66 16.01 -24.38 -5.07
N THR A 67 16.51 -25.60 -4.89
CA THR A 67 15.69 -26.79 -4.61
C THR A 67 15.55 -26.99 -3.10
N GLU A 68 14.49 -27.69 -2.67
CA GLU A 68 14.30 -28.02 -1.25
C GLU A 68 15.41 -28.95 -0.72
N GLU A 69 15.98 -29.81 -1.57
CA GLU A 69 17.12 -30.67 -1.21
C GLU A 69 18.38 -29.84 -0.89
N GLN A 70 18.69 -28.82 -1.70
CA GLN A 70 19.82 -27.90 -1.45
C GLN A 70 19.69 -27.22 -0.08
N LEU A 71 18.51 -26.70 0.23
CA LEU A 71 18.26 -25.99 1.49
C LEU A 71 18.22 -26.93 2.69
N SER A 72 17.50 -28.05 2.60
CA SER A 72 17.40 -29.03 3.69
C SER A 72 18.73 -29.73 3.99
N GLY A 73 19.54 -30.01 2.97
CA GLY A 73 20.90 -30.54 3.10
C GLY A 73 21.85 -29.60 3.86
N SER A 74 21.65 -28.29 3.70
CA SER A 74 22.38 -27.25 4.45
C SER A 74 21.88 -27.05 5.90
N ARG A 75 20.72 -27.64 6.26
CA ARG A 75 19.97 -27.43 7.52
C ARG A 75 19.49 -26.00 7.72
N ALA A 76 19.21 -25.29 6.63
CA ALA A 76 18.65 -23.95 6.71
C ALA A 76 17.21 -23.97 7.26
N GLU A 77 16.82 -22.93 7.99
CA GLU A 77 15.42 -22.60 8.28
C GLU A 77 14.90 -21.77 7.11
N PHE A 78 13.91 -22.28 6.39
CA PHE A 78 13.36 -21.65 5.19
C PHE A 78 11.87 -21.93 5.03
N THR A 79 11.24 -21.17 4.15
CA THR A 79 9.87 -21.41 3.69
C THR A 79 9.76 -21.02 2.21
N PRO A 80 8.91 -21.68 1.41
CA PRO A 80 8.63 -21.23 0.05
C PRO A 80 8.18 -19.75 0.08
N ASP A 81 8.78 -18.94 -0.79
CA ASP A 81 8.29 -17.58 -1.02
C ASP A 81 6.87 -17.66 -1.59
N MET A 82 6.03 -16.68 -1.30
CA MET A 82 4.64 -16.69 -1.76
C MET A 82 4.39 -15.65 -2.81
N ARG A 83 3.75 -16.12 -3.87
CA ARG A 83 3.21 -15.27 -4.92
C ARG A 83 1.85 -14.77 -4.46
N MET A 84 1.76 -13.46 -4.33
CA MET A 84 0.57 -12.77 -3.88
C MET A 84 -0.07 -12.09 -5.09
N ALA A 85 -1.31 -12.43 -5.37
CA ALA A 85 -2.12 -11.64 -6.29
C ALA A 85 -2.60 -10.37 -5.59
N ARG A 86 -2.87 -9.33 -6.36
CA ARG A 86 -3.54 -8.12 -5.87
C ARG A 86 -4.92 -8.49 -5.30
N ASP A 87 -5.32 -7.85 -4.19
CA ASP A 87 -6.55 -8.14 -3.42
C ASP A 87 -7.80 -8.27 -4.31
N PRO A 88 -8.60 -9.36 -4.26
CA PRO A 88 -9.82 -9.48 -5.05
C PRO A 88 -10.89 -8.42 -4.73
N TYR A 89 -10.84 -7.78 -3.56
CA TYR A 89 -11.69 -6.64 -3.18
C TYR A 89 -10.90 -5.34 -3.34
N GLN A 90 -10.71 -4.95 -4.60
CA GLN A 90 -10.00 -3.73 -4.98
C GLN A 90 -10.66 -2.48 -4.41
N PRO A 91 -9.92 -1.35 -4.33
CA PRO A 91 -10.56 -0.06 -4.16
C PRO A 91 -11.68 0.11 -5.20
N VAL A 92 -12.79 0.69 -4.78
CA VAL A 92 -13.87 1.06 -5.71
C VAL A 92 -13.30 2.12 -6.65
N ARG A 93 -13.41 1.86 -7.96
CA ARG A 93 -13.02 2.79 -9.03
C ARG A 93 -14.26 3.17 -9.80
N GLN A 94 -14.34 4.42 -10.22
CA GLN A 94 -15.40 4.90 -11.11
C GLN A 94 -15.01 4.77 -12.61
N GLU A 95 -13.78 4.29 -12.91
CA GLU A 95 -13.25 3.92 -14.25
C GLU A 95 -13.43 4.98 -15.35
N THR A 96 -13.12 6.26 -15.07
CA THR A 96 -12.86 7.27 -16.10
C THR A 96 -11.64 8.09 -15.75
N ILE A 97 -10.66 8.17 -16.66
CA ILE A 97 -9.65 9.22 -16.58
C ILE A 97 -10.44 10.52 -16.77
N ASP A 98 -10.55 11.33 -15.72
CA ASP A 98 -11.04 12.69 -15.88
C ASP A 98 -9.85 13.62 -16.10
N TYR A 99 -10.07 14.56 -16.98
CA TYR A 99 -9.16 15.66 -17.26
C TYR A 99 -9.81 16.93 -16.71
N PRO A 100 -9.11 17.73 -15.90
CA PRO A 100 -9.66 19.00 -15.45
C PRO A 100 -10.01 19.86 -16.66
N GLU A 101 -11.18 20.49 -16.62
CA GLU A 101 -11.54 21.50 -17.63
C GLU A 101 -10.57 22.70 -17.52
N GLU A 102 -10.40 23.45 -18.60
CA GLU A 102 -9.52 24.63 -18.61
C GLU A 102 -9.97 25.63 -17.53
N GLY A 103 -9.12 25.86 -16.53
CA GLY A 103 -9.40 26.74 -15.38
C GLY A 103 -10.12 26.07 -14.20
N ASP A 104 -10.35 24.75 -14.24
CA ASP A 104 -10.78 23.99 -13.07
C ASP A 104 -9.57 23.71 -12.15
N ASP A 105 -9.80 23.76 -10.84
CA ASP A 105 -8.82 23.46 -9.80
C ASP A 105 -9.30 22.22 -9.05
N LEU A 106 -8.61 21.08 -9.26
CA LEU A 106 -9.04 19.81 -8.68
C LEU A 106 -8.97 19.80 -7.15
N TYR A 107 -8.26 20.75 -6.53
CA TYR A 107 -8.27 20.90 -5.08
C TYR A 107 -9.69 21.07 -4.50
N ARG A 108 -10.64 21.66 -5.26
CA ARG A 108 -12.03 21.79 -4.81
C ARG A 108 -12.72 20.45 -4.55
N TYR A 109 -12.26 19.40 -5.21
CA TYR A 109 -12.77 18.02 -5.03
C TYR A 109 -12.02 17.24 -3.95
N GLN A 110 -10.86 17.73 -3.49
CA GLN A 110 -10.04 17.07 -2.47
C GLN A 110 -10.54 17.37 -1.05
N TRP A 111 -11.77 16.95 -0.75
CA TRP A 111 -12.34 17.04 0.60
C TRP A 111 -11.41 16.39 1.64
N ASP A 112 -10.65 15.38 1.24
CA ASP A 112 -9.68 14.68 2.09
C ASP A 112 -8.52 15.58 2.53
N LYS A 113 -8.08 16.50 1.66
CA LYS A 113 -7.03 17.48 1.97
C LYS A 113 -7.60 18.68 2.73
N GLN A 114 -8.81 19.10 2.39
CA GLN A 114 -9.53 20.18 3.06
C GLN A 114 -9.84 19.82 4.52
N ASP A 115 -10.38 18.63 4.78
CA ASP A 115 -10.69 18.13 6.12
C ASP A 115 -9.45 18.02 7.01
N GLN A 116 -8.33 17.59 6.43
CA GLN A 116 -7.07 17.41 7.16
C GLN A 116 -6.27 18.72 7.34
N GLY A 117 -6.79 19.86 6.87
CA GLY A 117 -6.14 21.17 7.00
C GLY A 117 -4.79 21.23 6.31
N ILE A 118 -4.67 20.61 5.13
CA ILE A 118 -3.37 20.47 4.44
C ILE A 118 -2.78 21.81 3.99
N PRO A 119 -3.54 22.79 3.45
CA PRO A 119 -2.98 24.11 3.17
C PRO A 119 -2.40 24.80 4.42
N GLU A 120 -3.10 24.71 5.55
CA GLU A 120 -2.61 25.25 6.83
C GLU A 120 -1.38 24.49 7.35
N ALA A 121 -1.30 23.18 7.09
CA ALA A 121 -0.11 22.39 7.38
C ALA A 121 1.08 22.85 6.53
N HIS A 122 0.86 23.16 5.24
CA HIS A 122 1.88 23.66 4.31
C HIS A 122 2.46 25.02 4.71
N ASP A 123 1.69 25.85 5.41
CA ASP A 123 2.19 27.10 6.02
C ASP A 123 3.22 26.85 7.15
N ILE A 124 3.22 25.66 7.75
CA ILE A 124 4.17 25.24 8.80
C ILE A 124 5.38 24.54 8.17
N THR A 125 5.13 23.53 7.35
CA THR A 125 6.14 22.76 6.61
C THR A 125 5.47 22.02 5.47
N ARG A 126 6.25 21.70 4.42
CA ARG A 126 5.76 20.91 3.29
C ARG A 126 6.39 19.51 3.28
N GLY A 127 7.11 19.14 4.34
CA GLY A 127 7.82 17.86 4.47
C GLY A 127 9.26 17.91 3.96
N GLU A 128 9.86 19.10 3.87
CA GLU A 128 11.18 19.29 3.25
C GLU A 128 12.29 18.48 3.93
N GLY A 129 13.11 17.84 3.10
CA GLY A 129 14.24 17.02 3.55
C GLY A 129 13.85 15.68 4.15
N THR A 130 12.61 15.23 3.89
CA THR A 130 12.14 13.89 4.22
C THR A 130 12.01 13.02 2.98
N ARG A 131 11.93 11.70 3.18
CA ARG A 131 11.71 10.72 2.10
C ARG A 131 10.55 9.80 2.41
N VAL A 132 9.66 9.61 1.44
CA VAL A 132 8.57 8.64 1.51
C VAL A 132 8.68 7.63 0.37
N ALA A 133 8.87 6.37 0.72
CA ALA A 133 8.85 5.29 -0.27
C ALA A 133 7.42 4.77 -0.50
N ILE A 134 7.06 4.58 -1.76
CA ILE A 134 5.82 3.96 -2.19
C ILE A 134 6.13 2.54 -2.68
N ILE A 135 5.74 1.53 -1.90
CA ILE A 135 5.89 0.13 -2.30
C ILE A 135 4.60 -0.32 -2.98
N ASP A 136 4.56 -0.19 -4.32
CA ASP A 136 3.32 -0.38 -5.09
C ASP A 136 3.60 -0.77 -6.56
N SER A 137 2.73 -0.37 -7.49
CA SER A 137 2.75 -0.76 -8.90
C SER A 137 3.66 0.07 -9.81
N GLY A 138 4.39 1.02 -9.25
CA GLY A 138 5.20 2.00 -9.99
C GLY A 138 4.58 3.40 -9.94
N ILE A 139 5.44 4.42 -10.02
CA ILE A 139 5.04 5.84 -10.04
C ILE A 139 5.35 6.40 -11.43
N ALA A 140 4.37 7.04 -12.08
CA ALA A 140 4.63 7.83 -13.28
C ALA A 140 5.30 9.16 -12.91
N ALA A 141 6.63 9.15 -12.84
CA ALA A 141 7.41 10.32 -12.44
C ALA A 141 7.28 11.51 -13.42
N GLY A 142 6.88 11.23 -14.67
CA GLY A 142 6.60 12.25 -15.69
C GLY A 142 5.20 12.85 -15.63
N HIS A 143 4.32 12.42 -14.72
CA HIS A 143 3.02 13.05 -14.53
C HIS A 143 3.21 14.52 -14.12
N PRO A 144 2.49 15.50 -14.68
CA PRO A 144 2.70 16.92 -14.36
C PRO A 144 2.73 17.24 -12.86
N ASP A 145 1.80 16.69 -12.08
CA ASP A 145 1.75 16.83 -10.62
C ASP A 145 2.81 16.03 -9.85
N LEU A 146 3.57 15.15 -10.49
CA LEU A 146 4.66 14.39 -9.86
C LEU A 146 6.04 14.76 -10.42
N ASP A 147 6.09 15.69 -11.39
CA ASP A 147 7.34 16.15 -11.97
C ASP A 147 8.22 16.78 -10.89
N GLY A 148 9.46 16.30 -10.82
CA GLY A 148 10.42 16.70 -9.78
C GLY A 148 10.15 16.19 -8.36
N GLN A 149 9.07 15.43 -8.12
CA GLN A 149 8.75 14.86 -6.79
C GLN A 149 9.41 13.48 -6.56
N VAL A 150 9.75 12.75 -7.62
CA VAL A 150 10.26 11.38 -7.53
C VAL A 150 11.79 11.33 -7.66
N ASP A 151 12.49 10.83 -6.64
CA ASP A 151 13.93 10.57 -6.68
C ASP A 151 14.20 9.24 -7.40
N LEU A 152 14.48 9.33 -8.70
CA LEU A 152 14.79 8.17 -9.54
C LEU A 152 16.16 7.55 -9.26
N GLU A 153 17.08 8.25 -8.58
CA GLU A 153 18.40 7.69 -8.24
C GLU A 153 18.30 6.68 -7.10
N LEU A 154 17.40 6.92 -6.15
CA LEU A 154 17.14 6.03 -5.02
C LEU A 154 16.02 5.02 -5.30
N SER A 155 15.17 5.28 -6.29
CA SER A 155 14.08 4.37 -6.69
C SER A 155 14.60 3.04 -7.23
N LYS A 156 13.82 1.97 -7.05
CA LYS A 156 14.23 0.61 -7.47
C LYS A 156 13.04 -0.30 -7.72
N SER A 157 13.10 -1.08 -8.81
CA SER A 157 12.14 -2.16 -9.07
C SER A 157 12.58 -3.46 -8.36
N PHE A 158 11.62 -4.10 -7.70
CA PHE A 158 11.68 -5.43 -7.10
C PHE A 158 10.70 -6.41 -7.78
N ALA A 159 10.00 -5.95 -8.82
CA ALA A 159 9.22 -6.78 -9.72
C ALA A 159 10.13 -7.79 -10.46
N THR A 160 9.54 -8.85 -10.99
CA THR A 160 10.24 -9.94 -11.68
C THR A 160 10.25 -9.82 -13.21
N ASP A 161 9.51 -8.85 -13.74
CA ASP A 161 9.56 -8.48 -15.15
C ASP A 161 10.84 -7.67 -15.51
N GLU A 162 10.97 -7.34 -16.80
CA GLU A 162 12.13 -6.61 -17.33
C GLU A 162 12.00 -5.08 -17.23
N TYR A 163 10.90 -4.56 -16.68
CA TYR A 163 10.67 -3.12 -16.63
C TYR A 163 11.37 -2.46 -15.43
N GLY A 164 11.59 -1.16 -15.55
CA GLY A 164 12.28 -0.37 -14.54
C GLY A 164 11.34 0.27 -13.52
N ILE A 165 11.66 1.53 -13.23
CA ILE A 165 10.99 2.46 -12.30
C ILE A 165 10.59 3.73 -13.06
N GLY A 166 9.85 4.63 -12.40
CA GLY A 166 9.54 5.95 -12.94
C GLY A 166 8.43 5.96 -13.99
N GLU A 167 7.86 4.78 -14.27
CA GLU A 167 6.69 4.60 -15.12
C GLU A 167 5.69 3.66 -14.42
N PRO A 168 4.39 3.74 -14.73
CA PRO A 168 3.34 3.00 -14.03
C PRO A 168 3.22 1.56 -14.55
N TYR A 169 4.33 0.83 -14.71
CA TYR A 169 4.37 -0.47 -15.39
C TYR A 169 3.40 -1.50 -14.81
N GLY A 170 3.25 -1.55 -13.48
CA GLY A 170 2.31 -2.42 -12.78
C GLY A 170 0.87 -1.89 -12.71
N GLY A 171 0.59 -0.71 -13.28
CA GLY A 171 -0.71 -0.05 -13.31
C GLY A 171 -0.77 1.29 -12.56
N ALA A 172 -1.93 1.95 -12.64
CA ALA A 172 -2.15 3.33 -12.18
C ALA A 172 -2.12 3.55 -10.66
N HIS A 173 -2.20 2.50 -9.85
CA HIS A 173 -2.44 2.63 -8.40
C HIS A 173 -1.29 3.28 -7.64
N GLY A 174 -0.04 2.89 -7.91
CA GLY A 174 1.13 3.50 -7.28
C GLY A 174 1.24 4.99 -7.59
N THR A 175 0.80 5.43 -8.77
CA THR A 175 0.75 6.85 -9.14
C THR A 175 -0.32 7.60 -8.33
N HIS A 176 -1.50 7.02 -8.12
CA HIS A 176 -2.56 7.61 -7.27
C HIS A 176 -2.14 7.76 -5.82
N VAL A 177 -1.54 6.69 -5.27
CA VAL A 177 -0.97 6.67 -3.93
C VAL A 177 0.15 7.71 -3.77
N ALA A 178 1.03 7.84 -4.77
CA ALA A 178 2.11 8.81 -4.77
C ALA A 178 1.61 10.26 -4.74
N GLY A 179 0.61 10.59 -5.56
CA GLY A 179 0.05 11.94 -5.58
C GLY A 179 -0.70 12.31 -4.30
N ILE A 180 -1.34 11.35 -3.61
CA ILE A 180 -1.91 11.59 -2.26
C ILE A 180 -0.82 12.07 -1.30
N VAL A 181 0.37 11.47 -1.38
CA VAL A 181 1.50 11.84 -0.52
C VAL A 181 2.09 13.18 -0.95
N ALA A 182 2.46 13.36 -2.22
CA ALA A 182 3.32 14.47 -2.63
C ALA A 182 3.04 15.03 -4.03
N ALA A 183 1.80 14.98 -4.53
CA ALA A 183 1.47 15.77 -5.71
C ALA A 183 1.86 17.25 -5.50
N ASN A 184 2.54 17.83 -6.48
CA ASN A 184 2.96 19.21 -6.45
C ASN A 184 1.72 20.12 -6.58
N ASP A 185 1.72 21.22 -5.83
CA ASP A 185 0.65 22.21 -5.82
C ASP A 185 0.96 23.40 -6.75
N GLN A 186 1.88 23.22 -7.70
CA GLN A 186 2.32 24.26 -8.63
C GLN A 186 1.78 24.04 -10.05
N THR A 187 1.25 22.86 -10.34
CA THR A 187 0.54 22.60 -11.59
C THR A 187 -0.80 23.33 -11.61
N GLU A 188 -1.03 24.10 -12.67
CA GLU A 188 -2.32 24.73 -12.91
C GLU A 188 -3.41 23.68 -13.13
N GLY A 189 -4.43 23.69 -12.25
CA GLY A 189 -5.57 22.78 -12.32
C GLY A 189 -5.32 21.35 -11.83
N GLY A 190 -4.17 21.10 -11.19
CA GLY A 190 -3.82 19.81 -10.61
C GLY A 190 -4.43 19.55 -9.23
N VAL A 191 -3.97 18.48 -8.60
CA VAL A 191 -4.26 18.12 -7.20
C VAL A 191 -3.07 18.49 -6.31
N ILE A 192 -3.28 18.57 -5.00
CA ILE A 192 -2.20 18.73 -4.02
C ILE A 192 -1.98 17.45 -3.21
N GLY A 193 -0.71 17.17 -2.90
CA GLY A 193 -0.32 16.13 -1.96
C GLY A 193 -0.29 16.64 -0.51
N SER A 194 -0.29 15.71 0.44
CA SER A 194 -0.16 16.06 1.85
C SER A 194 1.20 16.69 2.18
N ALA A 195 2.30 16.20 1.61
CA ALA A 195 3.68 16.63 1.85
C ALA A 195 4.44 16.87 0.52
N PRO A 196 4.12 17.93 -0.24
CA PRO A 196 4.69 18.18 -1.57
C PRO A 196 6.17 18.60 -1.58
N GLY A 197 6.83 18.65 -0.42
CA GLY A 197 8.28 18.88 -0.28
C GLY A 197 9.06 17.64 0.12
N THR A 198 8.42 16.47 0.24
CA THR A 198 9.10 15.18 0.48
C THR A 198 9.58 14.58 -0.84
N ASP A 199 10.71 13.88 -0.81
CA ASP A 199 11.14 13.10 -1.98
C ASP A 199 10.39 11.75 -1.99
N LEU A 200 9.67 11.47 -3.09
CA LEU A 200 9.04 10.17 -3.33
C LEU A 200 10.07 9.17 -3.85
N ILE A 201 10.06 7.96 -3.29
CA ILE A 201 10.88 6.85 -3.77
C ILE A 201 9.96 5.78 -4.38
N ASP A 202 10.08 5.54 -5.68
CA ASP A 202 9.36 4.48 -6.40
C ASP A 202 10.00 3.11 -6.13
N LEU A 203 9.33 2.31 -5.29
CA LEU A 203 9.72 0.94 -4.99
C LEU A 203 8.71 -0.04 -5.59
N ARG A 204 8.73 -0.17 -6.93
CA ARG A 204 7.82 -1.04 -7.65
C ARG A 204 7.99 -2.50 -7.27
N VAL A 205 6.91 -3.16 -6.86
CA VAL A 205 6.90 -4.60 -6.50
C VAL A 205 5.98 -5.44 -7.38
N PHE A 206 5.01 -4.83 -8.05
CA PHE A 206 4.09 -5.56 -8.93
C PHE A 206 4.61 -5.61 -10.37
N ASP A 207 4.48 -6.79 -10.97
CA ASP A 207 4.78 -7.01 -12.37
C ASP A 207 3.76 -6.28 -13.27
N ALA A 208 4.20 -5.92 -14.47
CA ALA A 208 3.34 -5.45 -15.54
C ALA A 208 2.33 -6.54 -15.93
N THR A 209 1.06 -6.16 -16.03
CA THR A 209 -0.01 -7.09 -16.41
C THR A 209 -0.34 -7.01 -17.89
N LEU A 210 -0.79 -8.13 -18.45
CA LEU A 210 -1.36 -8.18 -19.81
C LEU A 210 -2.61 -7.29 -19.97
N ASN A 211 -3.27 -6.87 -18.88
CA ASN A 211 -4.42 -5.95 -18.92
C ASN A 211 -4.02 -4.49 -19.14
N SER A 212 -2.73 -4.18 -19.03
CA SER A 212 -2.16 -2.93 -19.53
C SER A 212 -2.11 -2.89 -21.09
N ARG A 213 -2.63 -3.94 -21.76
CA ARG A 213 -2.68 -4.10 -23.24
C ARG A 213 -4.09 -3.87 -23.83
N GLY A 214 -4.99 -3.19 -23.10
CA GLY A 214 -6.19 -2.55 -23.67
C GLY A 214 -7.28 -3.47 -24.25
N ARG A 215 -7.65 -4.58 -23.60
CA ARG A 215 -8.89 -5.32 -23.94
C ARG A 215 -9.73 -5.72 -22.72
N GLU A 216 -11.04 -5.65 -22.95
CA GLU A 216 -12.22 -6.13 -22.19
C GLU A 216 -12.00 -6.64 -20.76
N GLU A 217 -12.74 -6.02 -19.83
CA GLU A 217 -13.11 -6.46 -18.47
C GLU A 217 -12.65 -7.89 -18.14
N LEU A 218 -11.47 -8.02 -17.53
CA LEU A 218 -11.06 -9.29 -16.96
C LEU A 218 -11.52 -9.41 -15.50
N PRO A 219 -11.89 -10.63 -15.05
CA PRO A 219 -12.22 -10.88 -13.66
C PRO A 219 -11.04 -10.56 -12.71
N PRO A 220 -11.31 -10.33 -11.41
CA PRO A 220 -10.35 -9.87 -10.39
C PRO A 220 -9.07 -10.71 -10.20
N GLU A 221 -8.97 -11.86 -10.85
CA GLU A 221 -7.84 -12.80 -10.78
C GLU A 221 -6.67 -12.49 -11.75
N TYR A 222 -6.72 -11.40 -12.53
CA TYR A 222 -5.70 -11.06 -13.55
C TYR A 222 -4.97 -9.71 -13.35
N TRP A 223 -4.82 -9.26 -12.11
CA TRP A 223 -4.08 -8.06 -11.73
C TRP A 223 -2.70 -8.43 -11.18
N GLY A 224 -1.71 -7.52 -11.27
CA GLY A 224 -0.28 -7.81 -11.14
C GLY A 224 0.04 -8.65 -9.91
N GLU A 225 0.85 -9.69 -10.10
CA GLU A 225 1.32 -10.52 -9.01
C GLU A 225 2.65 -9.96 -8.48
N THR A 226 2.92 -10.22 -7.21
CA THR A 226 4.20 -9.90 -6.57
C THR A 226 4.64 -11.06 -5.68
N TRP A 227 5.90 -11.07 -5.29
CA TRP A 227 6.41 -12.00 -4.28
C TRP A 227 6.45 -11.31 -2.93
N MET A 228 6.02 -12.00 -1.86
CA MET A 228 6.14 -11.46 -0.50
C MET A 228 7.61 -11.15 -0.16
N GLY A 229 8.55 -11.96 -0.65
CA GLY A 229 9.98 -11.68 -0.59
C GLY A 229 10.39 -10.37 -1.26
N SER A 230 9.77 -9.99 -2.39
CA SER A 230 10.01 -8.69 -3.05
C SER A 230 9.48 -7.52 -2.24
N VAL A 231 8.29 -7.65 -1.63
CA VAL A 231 7.71 -6.61 -0.75
C VAL A 231 8.59 -6.40 0.49
N ILE A 232 9.05 -7.48 1.12
CA ILE A 232 9.97 -7.41 2.26
C ILE A 232 11.31 -6.80 1.84
N ALA A 233 11.84 -7.17 0.67
CA ALA A 233 13.07 -6.61 0.15
C ALA A 233 12.97 -5.09 -0.07
N ALA A 234 11.86 -4.63 -0.63
CA ALA A 234 11.58 -3.21 -0.80
C ALA A 234 11.53 -2.46 0.54
N LEU A 235 10.89 -3.03 1.57
CA LEU A 235 10.83 -2.43 2.91
C LEU A 235 12.20 -2.39 3.61
N VAL A 236 13.01 -3.44 3.47
CA VAL A 236 14.38 -3.44 4.00
C VAL A 236 15.23 -2.38 3.29
N TYR A 237 15.15 -2.32 1.97
CA TYR A 237 15.86 -1.32 1.17
C TYR A 237 15.46 0.11 1.53
N ALA A 238 14.16 0.40 1.65
CA ALA A 238 13.66 1.71 2.09
C ALA A 238 14.26 2.14 3.44
N ALA A 239 14.37 1.19 4.37
CA ALA A 239 15.00 1.45 5.66
C ALA A 239 16.53 1.65 5.57
N GLU A 240 17.21 1.01 4.62
CA GLU A 240 18.64 1.19 4.39
C GLU A 240 18.99 2.55 3.77
N ILE A 241 18.17 3.02 2.82
CA ILE A 241 18.35 4.35 2.20
C ILE A 241 17.83 5.50 3.06
N GLY A 242 17.31 5.18 4.25
CA GLY A 242 16.89 6.16 5.24
C GLY A 242 15.57 6.85 4.91
N CYS A 243 14.60 6.14 4.32
CA CYS A 243 13.25 6.68 4.18
C CYS A 243 12.63 6.94 5.56
N ASP A 244 12.01 8.10 5.74
CA ASP A 244 11.33 8.47 6.99
C ASP A 244 9.99 7.75 7.12
N ALA A 245 9.29 7.59 6.00
CA ALA A 245 8.08 6.80 5.91
C ALA A 245 8.09 5.85 4.70
N VAL A 246 7.33 4.77 4.82
CA VAL A 246 7.03 3.82 3.75
C VAL A 246 5.53 3.61 3.71
N ASN A 247 4.91 3.76 2.55
CA ASN A 247 3.52 3.42 2.35
C ASN A 247 3.38 2.06 1.65
N LEU A 248 2.60 1.18 2.28
CA LEU A 248 2.19 -0.12 1.76
C LEU A 248 0.67 -0.11 1.60
N SER A 249 0.19 0.40 0.47
CA SER A 249 -1.23 0.38 0.08
C SER A 249 -1.68 -1.01 -0.41
N LEU A 250 -1.19 -2.04 0.26
CA LEU A 250 -1.36 -3.46 -0.01
C LEU A 250 -1.43 -4.25 1.29
N GLY A 251 -2.16 -5.36 1.28
CA GLY A 251 -2.34 -6.20 2.45
C GLY A 251 -2.98 -7.53 2.07
N TRP A 252 -2.71 -8.54 2.88
CA TRP A 252 -3.29 -9.87 2.74
C TRP A 252 -3.62 -10.43 4.12
N THR A 253 -4.70 -11.19 4.21
CA THR A 253 -5.05 -11.98 5.40
C THR A 253 -4.39 -13.35 5.32
N TRP A 254 -3.90 -13.82 6.46
CA TRP A 254 -3.09 -15.02 6.59
C TRP A 254 -3.65 -15.97 7.63
N ASN A 255 -3.60 -17.26 7.34
CA ASN A 255 -3.84 -18.30 8.31
C ASN A 255 -2.59 -18.57 9.16
N MET A 256 -2.74 -18.46 10.48
CA MET A 256 -1.66 -18.63 11.45
C MET A 256 -0.99 -20.01 11.36
N ARG A 257 -1.73 -21.08 11.04
CA ARG A 257 -1.21 -22.46 11.06
C ARG A 257 -0.89 -22.98 9.67
N GLU A 258 -1.78 -22.76 8.72
CA GLU A 258 -1.71 -23.35 7.39
C GLU A 258 -0.68 -22.65 6.51
N GLU A 259 -0.51 -21.35 6.67
CA GLU A 259 0.38 -20.52 5.84
C GLU A 259 1.68 -20.15 6.56
N GLY A 260 1.93 -20.75 7.73
CA GLY A 260 3.21 -20.61 8.44
C GLY A 260 3.43 -19.25 9.11
N TRP A 261 2.40 -18.41 9.27
CA TRP A 261 2.55 -17.14 10.00
C TRP A 261 2.91 -17.35 11.47
N GLY A 262 2.28 -18.31 12.13
CA GLY A 262 2.59 -18.68 13.52
C GLY A 262 3.99 -19.29 13.71
N THR A 263 4.74 -19.53 12.62
CA THR A 263 6.07 -20.14 12.65
C THR A 263 7.13 -19.23 12.02
N PHE A 264 7.31 -19.27 10.70
CA PHE A 264 8.41 -18.60 10.00
C PHE A 264 8.04 -17.17 9.58
N TRP A 265 6.90 -16.99 8.92
CA TRP A 265 6.51 -15.70 8.35
C TRP A 265 6.26 -14.64 9.42
N GLY A 266 5.67 -14.98 10.56
CA GLY A 266 5.52 -14.04 11.68
C GLY A 266 6.86 -13.56 12.24
N LYS A 267 7.88 -14.44 12.31
CA LYS A 267 9.24 -14.04 12.71
C LYS A 267 9.87 -13.10 11.68
N VAL A 268 9.67 -13.37 10.38
CA VAL A 268 10.17 -12.53 9.29
C VAL A 268 9.55 -11.13 9.37
N HIS A 269 8.22 -11.02 9.39
CA HIS A 269 7.53 -9.72 9.50
C HIS A 269 7.91 -8.97 10.76
N GLN A 270 8.00 -9.65 11.92
CA GLN A 270 8.45 -9.03 13.16
C GLN A 270 9.90 -8.53 13.06
N ARG A 271 10.79 -9.29 12.43
CA ARG A 271 12.21 -8.94 12.29
C ARG A 271 12.40 -7.72 11.39
N VAL A 272 11.71 -7.71 10.24
CA VAL A 272 11.75 -6.64 9.24
C VAL A 272 11.12 -5.36 9.78
N GLY A 273 9.91 -5.43 10.34
CA GLY A 273 9.25 -4.25 10.93
C GLY A 273 10.07 -3.62 12.06
N ASN A 274 10.67 -4.44 12.93
CA ASN A 274 11.57 -3.94 13.97
C ASN A 274 12.87 -3.33 13.40
N TYR A 275 13.37 -3.84 12.27
CA TYR A 275 14.54 -3.26 11.61
C TYR A 275 14.20 -1.89 11.03
N ALA A 276 13.14 -1.77 10.24
CA ALA A 276 12.67 -0.49 9.69
C ALA A 276 12.48 0.56 10.81
N ARG A 277 11.78 0.18 11.88
CA ARG A 277 11.58 1.06 13.04
C ARG A 277 12.91 1.51 13.67
N ARG A 278 13.91 0.63 13.79
CA ARG A 278 15.23 0.96 14.34
C ARG A 278 16.03 1.89 13.43
N GLN A 279 15.85 1.80 12.11
CA GLN A 279 16.48 2.71 11.15
C GLN A 279 15.78 4.08 11.08
N GLY A 280 14.64 4.24 11.76
CA GLY A 280 13.89 5.49 11.75
C GLY A 280 12.77 5.55 10.70
N THR A 281 12.49 4.44 10.02
CA THR A 281 11.43 4.33 9.00
C THR A 281 10.11 3.89 9.62
N LEU A 282 9.08 4.73 9.48
CA LEU A 282 7.69 4.42 9.85
C LEU A 282 6.96 3.81 8.64
N HIS A 283 6.40 2.60 8.78
CA HIS A 283 5.62 1.98 7.71
C HIS A 283 4.11 2.09 7.98
N THR A 284 3.36 2.56 7.00
CA THR A 284 1.90 2.64 7.00
C THR A 284 1.32 1.56 6.10
N HIS A 285 0.24 0.94 6.53
CA HIS A 285 -0.39 -0.16 5.81
C HIS A 285 -1.89 0.08 5.64
N ALA A 286 -2.41 -0.25 4.45
CA ALA A 286 -3.84 -0.40 4.23
C ALA A 286 -4.39 -1.61 5.02
N SER A 287 -5.52 -1.45 5.71
CA SER A 287 -6.10 -2.53 6.52
C SER A 287 -6.98 -3.51 5.73
N GLY A 288 -7.35 -3.19 4.49
CA GLY A 288 -8.22 -4.01 3.65
C GLY A 288 -9.62 -3.44 3.39
N ASN A 289 -10.26 -3.93 2.32
CA ASN A 289 -11.53 -3.39 1.78
C ASN A 289 -12.70 -4.37 1.74
N TRP A 290 -12.74 -5.36 2.65
CA TRP A 290 -13.77 -6.41 2.66
C TRP A 290 -14.79 -6.26 3.80
N GLY A 291 -14.72 -5.17 4.56
CA GLY A 291 -15.69 -4.83 5.62
C GLY A 291 -15.67 -5.78 6.83
N GLU A 292 -14.70 -6.69 6.90
CA GLU A 292 -14.64 -7.68 7.98
C GLU A 292 -13.84 -7.19 9.19
N SER A 293 -13.95 -7.96 10.25
CA SER A 293 -13.24 -7.70 11.49
C SER A 293 -11.87 -8.37 11.49
N LEU A 294 -10.79 -7.60 11.61
CA LEU A 294 -9.44 -8.12 11.89
C LEU A 294 -9.27 -8.65 13.32
N GLN A 295 -10.30 -8.52 14.17
CA GLN A 295 -10.37 -9.25 15.43
C GLN A 295 -10.79 -10.70 15.14
N PHE A 296 -9.89 -11.43 14.49
CA PHE A 296 -10.11 -12.80 14.07
C PHE A 296 -10.38 -13.74 15.25
N ASN A 297 -11.10 -14.83 15.00
CA ASN A 297 -11.21 -15.97 15.90
C ASN A 297 -9.92 -16.81 15.86
N ARG A 298 -8.82 -16.24 16.38
CA ARG A 298 -7.55 -16.86 16.78
C ARG A 298 -6.65 -17.53 15.73
N ASP A 299 -7.14 -17.93 14.56
CA ASP A 299 -6.29 -18.62 13.56
C ASP A 299 -5.99 -17.77 12.31
N GLU A 300 -6.29 -16.46 12.32
CA GLU A 300 -5.97 -15.53 11.22
C GLU A 300 -5.29 -14.25 11.73
N THR A 301 -4.56 -13.59 10.84
CA THR A 301 -3.86 -12.30 11.04
C THR A 301 -3.77 -11.56 9.71
N ASP A 302 -3.48 -10.26 9.75
CA ASP A 302 -3.29 -9.49 8.52
C ASP A 302 -1.84 -9.01 8.41
N SER A 303 -1.31 -8.98 7.18
CA SER A 303 0.07 -8.53 6.93
C SER A 303 0.31 -7.07 7.27
N SER A 304 -0.74 -6.26 7.44
CA SER A 304 -0.66 -4.89 7.94
C SER A 304 -0.31 -4.79 9.41
N GLN A 305 -0.59 -5.83 10.22
CA GLN A 305 -0.39 -5.84 11.68
C GLN A 305 1.08 -6.09 12.05
N THR A 306 1.95 -5.17 11.63
CA THR A 306 3.41 -5.25 11.78
C THR A 306 3.92 -4.55 13.04
N ALA A 307 5.05 -5.03 13.55
CA ALA A 307 5.68 -4.44 14.73
C ALA A 307 6.26 -3.06 14.40
N GLY A 308 5.64 -2.00 14.92
CA GLY A 308 6.10 -0.63 14.73
C GLY A 308 5.43 0.12 13.57
N GLY A 309 4.54 -0.56 12.83
CA GLY A 309 3.76 0.04 11.76
C GLY A 309 2.52 0.78 12.24
N ILE A 310 1.77 1.30 11.28
CA ILE A 310 0.42 1.84 11.46
C ILE A 310 -0.52 1.11 10.50
N THR A 311 -1.42 0.30 11.04
CA THR A 311 -2.55 -0.28 10.27
C THR A 311 -3.66 0.76 10.14
N THR A 312 -4.03 1.08 8.90
CA THR A 312 -4.90 2.23 8.57
C THR A 312 -6.22 1.76 7.96
N SER A 313 -7.33 2.11 8.60
CA SER A 313 -8.69 1.97 8.07
C SER A 313 -9.11 3.23 7.30
N ALA A 314 -10.19 3.11 6.53
CA ALA A 314 -10.70 4.17 5.67
C ALA A 314 -11.98 4.83 6.20
N THR A 315 -12.06 6.12 5.94
CA THR A 315 -13.24 6.98 6.15
C THR A 315 -13.56 7.73 4.88
N GLY A 316 -14.78 8.24 4.76
CA GLY A 316 -15.16 9.11 3.68
C GLY A 316 -16.55 9.71 3.90
N PRO A 317 -16.80 10.90 3.35
CA PRO A 317 -18.08 11.58 3.49
C PRO A 317 -19.17 10.81 2.75
N HIS A 318 -20.41 11.26 2.92
CA HIS A 318 -21.49 10.89 2.03
C HIS A 318 -22.16 12.13 1.46
N GLY A 319 -22.35 12.16 0.15
CA GLY A 319 -23.03 13.27 -0.53
C GLY A 319 -22.23 14.57 -0.50
N PHE A 320 -20.91 14.49 -0.69
CA PHE A 320 -20.05 15.67 -0.78
C PHE A 320 -20.41 16.51 -2.01
N ASP A 321 -20.73 17.78 -1.78
CA ASP A 321 -20.96 18.77 -2.82
C ASP A 321 -19.75 19.74 -2.91
N PRO A 322 -18.93 19.65 -3.96
CA PRO A 322 -17.73 20.48 -4.11
C PRO A 322 -18.03 21.96 -4.36
N ASP A 323 -19.27 22.33 -4.74
CA ASP A 323 -19.63 23.73 -4.97
C ASP A 323 -20.00 24.45 -3.66
N THR A 324 -20.49 23.70 -2.66
CA THR A 324 -20.92 24.24 -1.36
C THR A 324 -20.00 23.86 -0.21
N GLY A 325 -19.22 22.78 -0.35
CA GLY A 325 -18.44 22.17 0.72
C GLY A 325 -19.30 21.38 1.72
N GLU A 326 -20.59 21.19 1.43
CA GLU A 326 -21.51 20.47 2.32
C GLU A 326 -21.41 18.94 2.12
N TYR A 327 -21.77 18.20 3.16
CA TYR A 327 -21.84 16.75 3.17
C TYR A 327 -23.05 16.28 4.01
N GLU A 328 -23.65 15.17 3.62
CA GLU A 328 -24.73 14.52 4.38
C GLU A 328 -24.16 13.72 5.58
N GLU A 329 -23.03 13.03 5.36
CA GLU A 329 -22.22 12.41 6.42
C GLU A 329 -20.79 12.98 6.36
N PRO A 330 -20.15 13.30 7.51
CA PRO A 330 -18.87 13.98 7.53
C PRO A 330 -17.70 13.13 7.01
N PRO A 331 -16.56 13.74 6.62
CA PRO A 331 -15.35 13.06 6.16
C PRO A 331 -14.86 11.93 7.06
N HIS A 332 -14.99 12.08 8.38
CA HIS A 332 -14.59 11.07 9.36
C HIS A 332 -15.54 9.87 9.43
N SER A 333 -16.61 9.81 8.65
CA SER A 333 -17.54 8.67 8.64
C SER A 333 -16.86 7.39 8.15
N PRO A 334 -17.08 6.22 8.78
CA PRO A 334 -16.48 4.98 8.31
C PRO A 334 -16.89 4.67 6.85
N ALA A 335 -15.90 4.28 6.04
CA ALA A 335 -16.16 3.87 4.67
C ALA A 335 -16.93 2.54 4.64
N THR A 336 -17.73 2.33 3.59
CA THR A 336 -18.64 1.16 3.50
C THR A 336 -17.89 -0.18 3.43
N TYR A 337 -16.70 -0.17 2.85
CA TYR A 337 -15.83 -1.33 2.62
C TYR A 337 -14.76 -1.51 3.71
N THR A 338 -14.57 -0.55 4.63
CA THR A 338 -13.37 -0.57 5.48
C THR A 338 -13.35 -1.78 6.41
N THR A 339 -12.27 -2.55 6.31
CA THR A 339 -11.91 -3.53 7.33
C THR A 339 -11.65 -2.82 8.67
N HIS A 340 -11.96 -3.48 9.79
CA HIS A 340 -12.00 -2.83 11.10
C HIS A 340 -11.58 -3.72 12.28
N GLY A 341 -11.22 -3.16 13.42
CA GLY A 341 -10.95 -3.91 14.65
C GLY A 341 -10.24 -3.10 15.74
N VAL A 342 -10.78 -3.08 16.96
CA VAL A 342 -10.27 -2.24 18.07
C VAL A 342 -8.80 -2.53 18.42
N GLY A 343 -8.39 -3.80 18.33
CA GLY A 343 -7.02 -4.22 18.62
C GLY A 343 -6.10 -4.34 17.39
N ALA A 344 -6.64 -4.12 16.19
CA ALA A 344 -5.94 -4.34 14.93
C ALA A 344 -5.70 -3.05 14.15
N ILE A 345 -6.67 -2.11 14.18
CA ILE A 345 -6.52 -0.78 13.59
C ILE A 345 -5.73 0.11 14.55
N ASP A 346 -4.79 0.88 14.00
CA ASP A 346 -4.06 1.90 14.73
C ASP A 346 -4.74 3.27 14.60
N ILE A 347 -5.11 3.65 13.38
CA ILE A 347 -5.67 4.96 13.01
C ILE A 347 -6.64 4.79 11.84
N ALA A 348 -7.60 5.71 11.70
CA ALA A 348 -8.40 5.87 10.48
C ALA A 348 -7.99 7.15 9.74
N ALA A 349 -8.05 7.14 8.42
CA ALA A 349 -7.74 8.31 7.60
C ALA A 349 -8.68 8.41 6.38
N PRO A 350 -8.72 9.57 5.70
CA PRO A 350 -9.51 9.74 4.47
C PRO A 350 -9.15 8.72 3.39
N GLY A 351 -10.09 7.86 3.02
CA GLY A 351 -9.91 6.82 2.01
C GLY A 351 -11.02 6.76 0.97
N GLY A 352 -12.08 7.57 1.08
CA GLY A 352 -13.22 7.57 0.16
C GLY A 352 -14.36 6.67 0.63
N LYS A 353 -15.60 6.94 0.19
CA LYS A 353 -16.79 6.19 0.65
C LYS A 353 -16.98 4.87 -0.08
N GLY A 354 -16.56 4.79 -1.35
CA GLY A 354 -16.78 3.65 -2.24
C GLY A 354 -18.25 3.44 -2.57
N GLY A 355 -19.01 4.54 -2.65
CA GLY A 355 -20.45 4.57 -2.88
C GLY A 355 -20.84 4.96 -4.31
N GLU A 356 -22.08 5.42 -4.48
CA GLU A 356 -22.60 5.88 -5.78
C GLU A 356 -22.07 7.25 -6.20
N PHE A 357 -21.64 8.08 -5.25
CA PHE A 357 -21.21 9.45 -5.51
C PHE A 357 -19.70 9.52 -5.73
N LYS A 358 -19.28 9.80 -6.96
CA LYS A 358 -17.84 9.85 -7.30
C LYS A 358 -17.05 10.85 -6.45
N HIS A 359 -17.63 11.99 -6.09
CA HIS A 359 -16.94 13.01 -5.28
C HIS A 359 -16.77 12.62 -3.80
N ASP A 360 -17.44 11.55 -3.33
CA ASP A 360 -17.17 10.99 -2.00
C ASP A 360 -15.87 10.18 -1.95
N ASP A 361 -15.27 9.91 -3.11
CA ASP A 361 -14.02 9.17 -3.27
C ASP A 361 -12.82 10.13 -3.41
N VAL A 362 -11.60 9.61 -3.31
CA VAL A 362 -10.37 10.43 -3.31
C VAL A 362 -9.88 10.65 -4.74
N VAL A 363 -9.92 11.91 -5.20
CA VAL A 363 -9.32 12.30 -6.49
C VAL A 363 -7.81 12.43 -6.36
N ASN A 364 -7.07 11.80 -7.28
CA ASN A 364 -5.63 12.00 -7.37
C ASN A 364 -5.05 11.58 -8.73
N THR A 365 -3.75 11.82 -8.92
CA THR A 365 -3.00 11.55 -10.14
C THR A 365 -3.09 10.07 -10.53
N VAL A 366 -3.34 9.77 -11.79
CA VAL A 366 -3.26 8.41 -12.33
C VAL A 366 -2.44 8.40 -13.60
N ALA A 367 -1.85 7.25 -13.89
CA ALA A 367 -1.19 7.02 -15.15
C ALA A 367 -1.47 5.59 -15.61
N TYR A 368 -2.13 5.44 -16.75
CA TYR A 368 -2.47 4.14 -17.30
C TYR A 368 -1.41 3.74 -18.34
N PRO A 369 -0.60 2.70 -18.08
CA PRO A 369 0.45 2.28 -19.00
C PRO A 369 -0.15 1.68 -20.28
N GLN A 370 0.49 1.94 -21.41
CA GLN A 370 0.13 1.41 -22.71
C GLN A 370 1.24 0.48 -23.20
N PHE A 371 0.86 -0.73 -23.63
CA PHE A 371 1.79 -1.71 -24.17
C PHE A 371 1.29 -2.25 -25.51
N ALA A 372 2.23 -2.55 -26.41
CA ALA A 372 1.95 -3.30 -27.63
C ALA A 372 1.62 -4.78 -27.31
N GLU A 373 1.09 -5.50 -28.31
CA GLU A 373 0.76 -6.93 -28.15
C GLU A 373 1.97 -7.80 -27.80
N ASP A 374 3.17 -7.42 -28.24
CA ASP A 374 4.43 -8.10 -27.93
C ASP A 374 5.00 -7.75 -26.55
N GLY A 375 4.35 -6.82 -25.83
CA GLY A 375 4.81 -6.32 -24.54
C GLY A 375 5.64 -5.05 -24.63
N THR A 376 5.97 -4.52 -25.80
CA THR A 376 6.75 -3.27 -25.87
C THR A 376 5.98 -2.13 -25.19
N TYR A 377 6.61 -1.43 -24.23
CA TYR A 377 6.03 -0.26 -23.59
C TYR A 377 5.94 0.91 -24.58
N LEU A 378 4.75 1.51 -24.67
CA LEU A 378 4.44 2.59 -25.63
C LEU A 378 4.33 3.97 -24.97
N GLY A 379 4.35 4.03 -23.64
CA GLY A 379 4.10 5.23 -22.85
C GLY A 379 2.95 5.04 -21.88
N ALA A 380 2.49 6.12 -21.25
CA ALA A 380 1.35 6.11 -20.35
C ALA A 380 0.44 7.32 -20.62
N GLU A 381 -0.85 7.13 -20.38
CA GLU A 381 -1.84 8.20 -20.38
C GLU A 381 -1.98 8.76 -18.97
N TYR A 382 -1.63 10.03 -18.80
CA TYR A 382 -1.69 10.75 -17.51
C TYR A 382 -3.05 11.43 -17.33
N GLY A 383 -3.54 11.49 -16.11
CA GLY A 383 -4.76 12.21 -15.77
C GLY A 383 -5.14 12.03 -14.31
N TYR A 384 -6.43 12.14 -13.98
CA TYR A 384 -6.92 12.05 -12.61
C TYR A 384 -8.08 11.06 -12.50
N ASP A 385 -8.20 10.38 -11.35
CA ASP A 385 -9.27 9.41 -11.10
C ASP A 385 -9.65 9.39 -9.61
N TRP A 386 -10.86 8.89 -9.33
CA TRP A 386 -11.50 8.83 -8.02
C TRP A 386 -11.44 7.41 -7.52
N PHE A 387 -10.58 7.17 -6.54
CA PHE A 387 -10.45 5.86 -5.90
C PHE A 387 -10.98 5.92 -4.47
N ALA A 388 -11.63 4.84 -4.05
CA ALA A 388 -11.92 4.62 -2.65
C ALA A 388 -11.34 3.31 -2.14
N GLY A 389 -10.51 3.39 -1.11
CA GLY A 389 -9.91 2.24 -0.46
C GLY A 389 -9.12 2.62 0.79
N THR A 390 -8.84 1.62 1.62
CA THR A 390 -7.79 1.74 2.66
C THR A 390 -6.42 2.01 2.05
N SER A 391 -6.24 1.67 0.77
CA SER A 391 -5.10 2.07 -0.07
C SER A 391 -4.98 3.57 -0.33
N MET A 392 -6.06 4.34 -0.18
CA MET A 392 -6.05 5.81 -0.27
C MET A 392 -5.90 6.44 1.13
N ALA A 393 -6.32 5.74 2.19
CA ALA A 393 -6.16 6.17 3.58
C ALA A 393 -4.71 6.04 4.09
N ALA A 394 -4.05 4.91 3.84
CA ALA A 394 -2.66 4.68 4.26
C ALA A 394 -1.66 5.77 3.79
N PRO A 395 -1.71 6.28 2.53
CA PRO A 395 -0.82 7.34 2.10
C PRO A 395 -1.11 8.70 2.74
N GLN A 396 -2.33 8.97 3.21
CA GLN A 396 -2.59 10.18 4.03
C GLN A 396 -1.74 10.17 5.29
N VAL A 397 -1.64 9.00 5.95
CA VAL A 397 -0.83 8.82 7.16
C VAL A 397 0.66 8.93 6.84
N ALA A 398 1.11 8.41 5.68
CA ALA A 398 2.50 8.55 5.25
C ALA A 398 2.88 10.01 4.97
N GLY A 399 1.99 10.77 4.31
CA GLY A 399 2.16 12.21 4.10
C GLY A 399 2.19 12.98 5.42
N ALA A 400 1.28 12.69 6.35
CA ALA A 400 1.30 13.30 7.69
C ALA A 400 2.59 12.97 8.45
N ALA A 401 3.13 11.74 8.31
CA ALA A 401 4.42 11.37 8.89
C ALA A 401 5.58 12.20 8.32
N ALA A 402 5.57 12.45 7.00
CA ALA A 402 6.56 13.30 6.34
C ALA A 402 6.46 14.75 6.81
N LEU A 403 5.25 15.31 6.95
CA LEU A 403 5.04 16.64 7.53
C LEU A 403 5.58 16.73 8.97
N VAL A 404 5.22 15.79 9.85
CA VAL A 404 5.71 15.77 11.24
C VAL A 404 7.23 15.69 11.31
N LYS A 405 7.85 14.85 10.47
CA LYS A 405 9.30 14.70 10.39
C LYS A 405 9.99 15.92 9.77
N GLY A 406 9.39 16.56 8.77
CA GLY A 406 9.87 17.79 8.16
C GLY A 406 9.87 18.96 9.15
N ASN A 407 8.79 19.10 9.92
CA ASN A 407 8.69 20.10 10.99
C ASN A 407 9.72 19.85 12.10
N ASN A 408 10.00 18.59 12.42
CA ASN A 408 10.99 18.22 13.43
C ASN A 408 11.91 17.08 13.00
N GLN A 409 12.99 17.44 12.30
CA GLN A 409 13.98 16.47 11.80
C GLN A 409 14.68 15.66 12.90
N SER A 410 14.60 16.07 14.17
CA SER A 410 15.18 15.30 15.29
C SER A 410 14.32 14.10 15.72
N TYR A 411 13.05 14.03 15.31
CA TYR A 411 12.16 12.94 15.68
C TYR A 411 12.62 11.62 15.06
N ASN A 412 12.66 10.56 15.87
CA ASN A 412 12.72 9.20 15.35
C ASN A 412 11.32 8.69 14.96
N SER A 413 11.26 7.54 14.28
CA SER A 413 10.00 6.90 13.84
C SER A 413 8.96 6.74 14.95
N ASN A 414 9.36 6.42 16.19
CA ASN A 414 8.43 6.29 17.30
C ASN A 414 7.86 7.64 17.74
N GLN A 415 8.64 8.72 17.68
CA GLN A 415 8.16 10.06 18.01
C GLN A 415 7.17 10.55 16.96
N VAL A 416 7.48 10.35 15.67
CA VAL A 416 6.54 10.64 14.56
C VAL A 416 5.25 9.85 14.73
N ARG A 417 5.35 8.52 14.91
CA ARG A 417 4.21 7.63 15.15
C ARG A 417 3.37 8.06 16.37
N ASN A 418 4.02 8.44 17.47
CA ASN A 418 3.32 8.85 18.67
C ASN A 418 2.61 10.19 18.49
N SER A 419 3.19 11.12 17.74
CA SER A 419 2.55 12.39 17.41
C SER A 419 1.23 12.14 16.67
N LEU A 420 1.28 11.38 15.58
CA LEU A 420 0.08 11.02 14.79
C LEU A 420 -1.01 10.34 15.64
N LEU A 421 -0.64 9.39 16.52
CA LEU A 421 -1.62 8.62 17.28
C LEU A 421 -2.20 9.34 18.50
N LYS A 422 -1.49 10.34 19.05
CA LYS A 422 -1.99 11.07 20.23
C LYS A 422 -2.90 12.22 19.85
N THR A 423 -2.69 12.82 18.69
CA THR A 423 -3.49 13.93 18.20
C THR A 423 -4.73 13.47 17.46
N ALA A 424 -4.72 12.24 16.94
CA ALA A 424 -5.90 11.61 16.37
C ALA A 424 -7.07 11.54 17.38
N VAL A 425 -8.29 11.74 16.87
CA VAL A 425 -9.51 11.85 17.70
C VAL A 425 -10.51 10.78 17.31
N ILE A 426 -11.03 10.04 18.29
CA ILE A 426 -12.13 9.10 18.05
C ILE A 426 -13.44 9.90 18.02
N PRO A 427 -14.18 9.92 16.90
CA PRO A 427 -15.47 10.59 16.84
C PRO A 427 -16.49 9.90 17.76
N ASP A 428 -17.28 10.68 18.50
CA ASP A 428 -18.25 10.16 19.48
C ASP A 428 -19.43 9.44 18.80
N GLU A 429 -19.71 9.76 17.53
CA GLU A 429 -20.85 9.21 16.79
C GLU A 429 -20.63 7.76 16.33
N TYR A 430 -19.38 7.30 16.26
CA TYR A 430 -19.02 6.06 15.59
C TYR A 430 -18.30 5.06 16.50
N ALA A 431 -18.40 3.78 16.15
CA ALA A 431 -17.80 2.71 16.94
C ALA A 431 -16.27 2.72 16.85
N LYS A 432 -15.60 2.63 18.01
CA LYS A 432 -14.12 2.58 18.13
C LYS A 432 -13.43 1.54 17.24
N LYS A 433 -14.12 0.49 16.83
CA LYS A 433 -13.55 -0.55 15.96
C LYS A 433 -13.01 0.01 14.63
N TYR A 434 -13.56 1.12 14.14
CA TYR A 434 -13.13 1.74 12.90
C TYR A 434 -11.89 2.63 13.06
N TYR A 435 -11.65 3.17 14.25
CA TYR A 435 -10.59 4.17 14.49
C TYR A 435 -9.40 3.63 15.28
N GLY A 436 -9.52 2.40 15.77
CA GLY A 436 -8.45 1.77 16.53
C GLY A 436 -8.18 2.48 17.85
N ARG A 437 -6.90 2.55 18.21
CA ARG A 437 -6.43 3.23 19.42
C ARG A 437 -6.12 4.71 19.23
N GLY A 438 -5.77 5.12 18.01
CA GLY A 438 -5.37 6.48 17.69
C GLY A 438 -6.57 7.39 17.52
N GLY A 439 -7.54 6.98 16.70
CA GLY A 439 -8.62 7.88 16.28
C GLY A 439 -8.62 8.10 14.77
N TYR A 440 -9.37 9.11 14.35
CA TYR A 440 -9.28 9.69 13.04
C TYR A 440 -8.06 10.63 12.97
N LEU A 441 -7.28 10.52 11.89
CA LEU A 441 -6.10 11.34 11.66
C LEU A 441 -6.44 12.84 11.76
N ASP A 442 -5.58 13.57 12.46
CA ASP A 442 -5.59 15.03 12.52
C ASP A 442 -4.17 15.52 12.23
N THR A 443 -3.93 15.78 10.94
CA THR A 443 -2.60 16.13 10.42
C THR A 443 -2.10 17.45 10.99
N LEU A 444 -2.95 18.47 11.03
CA LEU A 444 -2.59 19.78 11.54
C LEU A 444 -2.27 19.75 13.04
N ALA A 445 -3.06 19.03 13.84
CA ALA A 445 -2.78 18.88 15.26
C ALA A 445 -1.46 18.12 15.51
N ALA A 446 -1.15 17.11 14.70
CA ALA A 446 0.12 16.35 14.81
C ALA A 446 1.35 17.25 14.65
N LEU A 447 1.26 18.31 13.84
CA LEU A 447 2.33 19.29 13.65
C LEU A 447 2.54 20.24 14.85
N GLN A 448 1.55 20.34 15.73
CA GLN A 448 1.52 21.30 16.84
C GLN A 448 1.80 20.67 18.21
N GLU A 449 2.04 19.34 18.28
CA GLU A 449 2.46 18.61 19.49
C GLU A 449 3.97 18.78 19.80
#